data_AF-A0A645H4E4-F1
#
_entry.id   AF-A0A645H4E4-F1
#
_cell.length_a   1.000
_cell.length_b   1.000
_cell.length_c   1.000
_cell.angle_alpha   90.00
_cell.angle_beta   90.00
_cell.angle_gamma   90.00
#
_symmetry.space_group_name_H-M   'P 1'
#
loop_
_entity.id
_entity.type
_entity.pdbx_description
1 polymer ?
#
loop_
_entity_poly.entity_id
_entity_poly.type
_entity_poly.pdbx_seq_one_letter_code
_entity_poly.pdbx_strand_id
1 'polypeptide(L)'
;MEEDSGVKLQTLKVDGGACANNFLMQFQADILDTPVQRPEVIETTALGAAYLAGLAVKYWNDLDDICSSCKTSKTFTPNMEEEKREKLVAGWHKAVGRSQEWEK
;
A
#
# COMPACT_ATOMS: atom_id res chain seq x y z
N MET A 1 -11.31 4.07 6.45
CA MET A 1 -10.27 5.04 6.00
C MET A 1 -10.87 6.20 5.22
N GLU A 2 -11.39 6.00 4.01
CA GLU A 2 -12.04 7.11 3.28
C GLU A 2 -13.29 7.60 4.00
N GLU A 3 -14.14 6.69 4.48
CA GLU A 3 -15.34 7.01 5.26
C GLU A 3 -15.01 7.80 6.54
N ASP A 4 -13.98 7.37 7.28
CA ASP A 4 -13.57 8.02 8.53
C ASP A 4 -12.87 9.37 8.33
N SER A 5 -12.10 9.51 7.25
CA SER A 5 -11.31 10.72 6.97
C SER A 5 -12.04 11.74 6.09
N GLY A 6 -13.07 11.32 5.36
CA GLY A 6 -13.73 12.11 4.32
C GLY A 6 -12.86 12.39 3.09
N VAL A 7 -11.69 11.75 2.97
CA VAL A 7 -10.74 11.98 1.87
C VAL A 7 -10.72 10.77 0.94
N LYS A 8 -10.93 11.03 -0.35
CA LYS A 8 -10.75 10.01 -1.39
C LYS A 8 -9.26 9.75 -1.65
N LEU A 9 -8.87 8.49 -1.62
CA LEU A 9 -7.52 8.03 -1.86
C LEU A 9 -7.19 8.20 -3.34
N GLN A 10 -6.17 9.00 -3.64
CA GLN A 10 -5.71 9.22 -5.01
C GLN A 10 -4.64 8.21 -5.44
N THR A 11 -3.88 7.68 -4.47
CA THR A 11 -2.81 6.71 -4.69
C THR A 11 -2.51 6.01 -3.38
N LEU A 12 -2.34 4.70 -3.43
CA LEU A 12 -1.89 3.90 -2.30
C LEU A 12 -0.37 3.70 -2.38
N LYS A 13 0.37 4.20 -1.40
CA LYS A 13 1.78 3.83 -1.21
C LYS A 13 1.86 2.53 -0.41
N VAL A 14 2.71 1.60 -0.84
CA VAL A 14 2.84 0.26 -0.25
C VAL A 14 4.28 -0.05 0.09
N ASP A 15 4.49 -0.94 1.04
CA ASP A 15 5.80 -1.44 1.44
C ASP A 15 5.72 -2.88 1.98
N GLY A 16 6.83 -3.39 2.51
CA GLY A 16 6.98 -4.73 3.07
C GLY A 16 7.28 -5.81 2.03
N GLY A 17 7.82 -6.95 2.46
CA GLY A 17 8.30 -8.00 1.55
C GLY A 17 7.25 -8.49 0.54
N ALA A 18 5.97 -8.55 0.91
CA ALA A 18 4.89 -8.97 0.01
C ALA A 18 4.70 -8.03 -1.19
N CYS A 19 5.03 -6.74 -1.05
CA CYS A 19 4.87 -5.78 -2.14
C CYS A 19 5.84 -6.06 -3.31
N ALA A 20 6.90 -6.87 -3.11
CA ALA A 20 7.77 -7.32 -4.19
C ALA A 20 7.02 -8.11 -5.29
N ASN A 21 5.88 -8.72 -4.95
CA ASN A 21 5.06 -9.47 -5.89
C ASN A 21 4.26 -8.55 -6.81
N ASN A 22 4.67 -8.45 -8.08
CA ASN A 22 4.01 -7.61 -9.08
C ASN A 22 2.55 -8.00 -9.35
N PHE A 23 2.21 -9.29 -9.29
CA PHE A 23 0.82 -9.74 -9.48
C PHE A 23 -0.06 -9.22 -8.36
N LEU A 24 0.39 -9.35 -7.10
CA LEU A 24 -0.34 -8.84 -5.95
C LEU A 24 -0.55 -7.33 -6.04
N MET A 25 0.47 -6.57 -6.44
CA MET A 25 0.37 -5.11 -6.57
C MET A 25 -0.57 -4.68 -7.70
N GLN A 26 -0.55 -5.37 -8.83
CA GLN A 26 -1.49 -5.09 -9.92
C GLN A 26 -2.92 -5.42 -9.49
N PHE A 27 -3.14 -6.60 -8.91
CA PHE A 27 -4.47 -7.00 -8.43
C PHE A 27 -4.99 -6.05 -7.34
N GLN A 28 -4.10 -5.56 -6.47
CA GLN A 28 -4.45 -4.57 -5.46
C GLN A 28 -4.89 -3.23 -6.08
N ALA A 29 -4.18 -2.74 -7.10
CA ALA A 29 -4.56 -1.54 -7.83
C ALA A 29 -5.90 -1.72 -8.55
N ASP A 30 -6.09 -2.89 -9.17
CA ASP A 30 -7.31 -3.26 -9.87
C ASP A 30 -8.53 -3.30 -8.93
N ILE A 31 -8.42 -3.95 -7.76
CA ILE A 31 -9.52 -4.08 -6.81
C ILE A 31 -9.86 -2.75 -6.13
N LEU A 32 -8.86 -1.90 -5.85
CA LEU A 32 -9.08 -0.57 -5.25
C LEU A 32 -9.51 0.49 -6.27
N ASP A 33 -9.41 0.19 -7.56
CA ASP A 33 -9.55 1.18 -8.64
C ASP A 33 -8.68 2.44 -8.41
N THR A 34 -7.51 2.25 -7.83
CA THR A 34 -6.61 3.32 -7.40
C THR A 34 -5.16 2.96 -7.72
N PRO A 35 -4.33 3.89 -8.22
CA PRO A 35 -2.90 3.62 -8.44
C PRO A 35 -2.19 3.14 -7.17
N VAL A 36 -1.33 2.14 -7.32
CA VAL A 36 -0.48 1.62 -6.24
C VAL A 36 0.97 1.96 -6.55
N GLN A 37 1.67 2.60 -5.62
CA GLN A 37 3.08 2.99 -5.76
C GLN A 37 3.96 2.19 -4.81
N ARG A 38 4.90 1.45 -5.39
CA ARG A 38 5.93 0.71 -4.66
C ARG A 38 7.26 1.48 -4.68
N PRO A 39 7.88 1.76 -3.51
CA PRO A 39 9.19 2.37 -3.44
C PRO A 39 10.29 1.42 -3.91
N GLU A 40 11.47 1.96 -4.18
CA GLU A 40 12.67 1.17 -4.48
C GLU A 40 13.14 0.35 -3.27
N VAL A 41 13.07 0.94 -2.08
CA VAL A 41 13.34 0.25 -0.82
C VAL A 41 12.02 -0.16 -0.18
N ILE A 42 11.74 -1.46 -0.18
CA ILE A 42 10.48 -2.01 0.36
C ILE A 42 10.52 -2.24 1.88
N GLU A 43 11.71 -2.29 2.48
CA GLU A 43 11.89 -2.44 3.94
C GLU A 43 11.80 -1.09 4.66
N THR A 44 10.70 -0.37 4.43
CA THR A 44 10.46 0.98 4.97
C THR A 44 10.40 1.00 6.50
N THR A 45 10.02 -0.12 7.12
CA THR A 45 9.98 -0.26 8.59
C THR A 45 11.37 -0.07 9.20
N ALA A 46 12.37 -0.80 8.69
CA ALA A 46 13.74 -0.67 9.16
C ALA A 46 14.34 0.69 8.78
N LEU A 47 14.01 1.17 7.58
CA LEU A 47 14.45 2.47 7.09
C LEU A 47 13.94 3.63 7.98
N GLY A 48 12.68 3.58 8.43
CA GLY A 48 12.11 4.57 9.34
C GLY A 48 12.83 4.62 10.68
N ALA A 49 13.17 3.47 11.26
CA ALA A 49 13.98 3.40 12.49
C ALA A 49 15.38 3.98 12.29
N ALA A 50 16.01 3.69 11.13
CA ALA A 50 17.31 4.26 10.77
C ALA A 50 17.25 5.78 10.62
N TYR A 51 16.22 6.32 9.96
CA TYR A 51 16.02 7.76 9.84
C TYR A 51 15.85 8.45 11.20
N LEU A 52 15.01 7.90 12.08
CA LEU A 52 14.81 8.44 13.43
C LEU A 52 16.12 8.49 14.23
N ALA A 53 16.87 7.38 14.25
CA ALA A 53 18.15 7.31 14.94
C ALA A 53 19.18 8.26 14.31
N GLY A 54 19.23 8.32 12.98
CA GLY A 54 20.15 9.16 12.23
C GLY A 54 19.91 10.65 12.44
N LEU A 55 18.65 11.09 12.49
CA LEU A 55 18.30 12.49 12.81
C LEU A 55 18.76 12.86 14.23
N ALA A 56 18.55 11.96 15.21
CA ALA A 56 18.95 12.21 16.59
C ALA A 56 20.48 12.41 16.75
N VAL A 57 21.29 11.73 15.93
CA VAL A 57 22.75 11.87 15.93
C VAL A 57 23.29 12.79 14.83
N LYS A 58 22.40 13.51 14.12
CA LYS A 58 22.74 14.42 13.01
C LYS A 58 23.49 13.75 11.85
N TYR A 59 23.21 12.48 11.59
CA TYR A 59 23.64 11.81 10.36
C TYR A 59 22.90 12.40 9.14
N TRP A 60 21.62 12.72 9.30
CA TRP A 60 20.85 13.60 8.40
C TRP A 60 20.59 14.92 9.12
N ASN A 61 20.50 16.02 8.37
CA ASN A 61 20.30 17.35 8.97
C ASN A 61 18.82 17.61 9.28
N ASP A 62 17.93 17.18 8.38
CA ASP A 62 16.50 17.41 8.46
C ASP A 62 15.69 16.35 7.69
N LEU A 63 14.37 16.54 7.64
CA LEU A 63 13.46 15.66 6.91
C LEU A 63 13.54 15.85 5.39
N ASP A 64 13.98 17.01 4.90
CA ASP A 64 14.07 17.28 3.47
C ASP A 64 15.22 16.48 2.85
N ASP A 65 16.35 16.38 3.56
CA ASP A 65 17.47 15.47 3.24
C ASP A 65 16.96 14.03 3.05
N ILE A 66 16.06 13.57 3.92
CA ILE A 66 15.49 12.22 3.87
C ILE A 66 14.50 12.08 2.72
N CYS A 67 13.60 13.04 2.53
CA CYS A 67 12.58 12.99 1.49
C CYS A 67 13.18 12.93 0.08
N SER A 68 14.34 13.55 -0.14
CA SER A 68 15.07 13.47 -1.41
C SER A 68 15.48 12.05 -1.81
N SER A 69 15.60 11.14 -0.83
CA SER A 69 16.03 9.76 -1.03
C SER A 69 14.88 8.79 -1.32
N CYS A 70 13.62 9.18 -1.08
CA CYS A 70 12.45 8.33 -1.30
C CYS A 70 12.10 8.22 -2.80
N LYS A 71 12.71 7.25 -3.48
CA LYS A 71 12.45 6.96 -4.89
C LYS A 71 11.34 5.93 -5.07
N THR A 72 10.44 6.21 -6.00
CA THR A 72 9.43 5.25 -6.48
C THR A 72 10.06 4.30 -7.49
N SER A 73 9.92 3.00 -7.27
CA SER A 73 10.37 1.98 -8.23
C SER A 73 9.35 1.75 -9.32
N LYS A 74 8.08 1.54 -8.93
CA LYS A 74 7.03 1.18 -9.88
C LYS A 74 5.66 1.69 -9.43
N THR A 75 4.89 2.17 -10.39
CA THR A 75 3.47 2.49 -10.22
C THR A 75 2.64 1.48 -10.99
N PHE A 76 1.64 0.90 -10.33
CA PHE A 76 0.66 -0.01 -10.91
C PHE A 76 -0.64 0.77 -11.07
N THR A 77 -1.14 0.88 -12.30
CA THR A 77 -2.40 1.57 -12.61
C THR A 77 -3.51 0.53 -12.74
N PRO A 78 -4.74 0.83 -12.26
CA PRO A 78 -5.87 -0.09 -12.41
C PRO A 78 -6.11 -0.47 -13.87
N ASN A 79 -6.32 -1.75 -14.13
CA ASN A 79 -6.54 -2.31 -15.46
C ASN A 79 -7.55 -3.48 -15.41
N MET A 80 -8.58 -3.34 -14.58
CA MET A 80 -9.68 -4.31 -14.46
C MET A 80 -11.01 -3.61 -14.77
N GLU A 81 -11.85 -4.30 -15.55
CA GLU A 81 -13.21 -3.84 -15.79
C GLU A 81 -14.01 -3.76 -14.50
N GLU A 82 -14.83 -2.72 -14.38
CA GLU A 82 -15.63 -2.42 -13.20
C GLU A 82 -16.55 -3.58 -12.83
N GLU A 83 -17.27 -4.16 -13.79
CA GLU A 83 -18.18 -5.29 -13.55
C GLU A 83 -17.44 -6.49 -12.94
N LYS A 84 -16.24 -6.79 -13.44
CA LYS A 84 -15.41 -7.88 -12.91
C LYS A 84 -14.94 -7.57 -11.49
N ARG A 85 -14.51 -6.34 -11.22
CA ARG A 85 -14.11 -5.88 -9.89
C ARG A 85 -15.25 -6.02 -8.89
N GLU A 86 -16.42 -5.48 -9.21
CA GLU A 86 -17.61 -5.53 -8.34
C GLU A 86 -18.01 -6.97 -8.01
N LYS A 87 -18.00 -7.86 -9.00
CA LYS A 87 -18.29 -9.28 -8.81
C LYS A 87 -17.29 -9.96 -7.86
N LEU A 88 -16.00 -9.65 -7.99
CA LEU A 88 -14.96 -10.20 -7.10
C LEU A 88 -15.12 -9.69 -5.67
N VAL A 89 -15.38 -8.39 -5.48
CA VAL A 89 -15.60 -7.78 -4.16
C VAL A 89 -16.85 -8.35 -3.50
N ALA A 90 -17.96 -8.49 -4.23
CA ALA A 90 -19.17 -9.12 -3.72
C ALA A 90 -18.93 -10.59 -3.30
N GLY A 91 -18.16 -11.33 -4.10
CA GLY A 91 -17.75 -12.70 -3.77
C GLY A 91 -16.89 -12.78 -2.51
N TRP A 92 -15.96 -11.83 -2.34
CA TRP A 92 -15.13 -11.71 -1.14
C TRP A 92 -15.99 -11.48 0.12
N HIS A 93 -16.91 -10.51 0.11
CA HIS A 93 -17.80 -10.26 1.25
C HIS A 93 -18.63 -11.50 1.62
N LYS A 94 -19.14 -12.23 0.62
CA LYS A 94 -19.85 -13.49 0.84
C LYS A 94 -18.96 -14.56 1.46
N ALA A 95 -17.70 -14.67 1.05
CA ALA A 95 -16.75 -15.64 1.59
C ALA A 95 -16.36 -15.30 3.04
N VAL A 96 -16.07 -14.03 3.34
CA VAL A 96 -15.76 -13.55 4.69
C VAL A 96 -16.92 -13.81 5.65
N GLY A 97 -18.16 -13.54 5.22
CA GLY A 97 -19.35 -13.84 6.03
C GLY A 97 -19.51 -15.33 6.36
N ARG A 98 -18.94 -16.23 5.55
CA ARG A 98 -18.94 -17.69 5.82
C ARG A 98 -17.80 -18.16 6.72
N SER A 99 -16.74 -17.37 6.88
CA SER A 99 -15.63 -17.69 7.78
C SER A 99 -15.81 -17.13 9.19
N GLN A 100 -16.83 -16.31 9.40
CA GLN A 100 -17.20 -15.79 10.73
C GLN A 100 -17.87 -16.88 11.58
N GLU A 101 -17.83 -16.72 12.90
CA GLU A 101 -18.50 -17.62 13.87
C GLU A 101 -18.12 -19.11 13.72
N TRP A 102 -16.90 -19.37 13.25
CA TRP A 102 -16.42 -20.73 13.07
C TRP A 102 -16.23 -21.47 14.41
N GLU A 103 -15.62 -20.79 15.38
CA GLU A 103 -15.36 -21.30 16.72
C GLU A 103 -16.28 -20.60 17.72
N LYS A 104 -16.75 -21.34 18.74
CA LYS A 104 -17.71 -20.86 19.75
C LYS A 104 -17.04 -20.26 20.98
#